data_AF-A0A3D4H436-F1
#
_entry.id   AF-A0A3D4H436-F1
#
_cell.length_a   1.000
_cell.length_b   1.000
_cell.length_c   1.000
_cell.angle_alpha   90.00
_cell.angle_beta   90.00
_cell.angle_gamma   90.00
#
_symmetry.space_group_name_H-M   'P 1'
#
loop_
_entity.id
_entity.type
_entity.pdbx_description
1 polymer ?
#
loop_
_entity_poly.entity_id
_entity_poly.type
_entity_poly.pdbx_seq_one_letter_code
_entity_poly.pdbx_strand_id
1 'polypeptide(L)'
;MKTLHRFAPIACLAGALSLTGAFASATNVEITFENFSSAGGVWNTPLFLGFHNGSFDTADLMVAASASVELIAEEGDRGNLLNDISMVPGAKSAVLLGDDARSALSIETR
;
A
#
# COMPACT_ATOMS: atom_id res chain seq x y z
N MET A 1 -54.15 51.14 -15.28
CA MET A 1 -54.24 49.92 -14.42
C MET A 1 -54.17 48.69 -15.31
N LYS A 2 -53.51 47.61 -14.85
CA LYS A 2 -53.30 46.27 -15.49
C LYS A 2 -51.91 46.09 -16.14
N THR A 3 -50.85 45.96 -15.33
CA THR A 3 -50.18 44.71 -14.84
C THR A 3 -49.08 44.18 -15.78
N LEU A 4 -47.84 44.60 -15.52
CA LEU A 4 -46.61 43.95 -15.99
C LEU A 4 -46.48 42.56 -15.33
N HIS A 5 -46.29 41.51 -16.11
CA HIS A 5 -45.77 40.24 -15.60
C HIS A 5 -44.37 40.03 -16.15
N ARG A 6 -43.41 40.19 -15.24
CA ARG A 6 -41.97 40.03 -15.43
C ARG A 6 -41.72 38.53 -15.62
N PHE A 7 -41.29 38.11 -16.80
CA PHE A 7 -40.74 36.78 -16.99
C PHE A 7 -39.34 36.75 -16.37
N ALA A 8 -39.22 36.06 -15.25
CA ALA A 8 -37.98 35.86 -14.51
C ALA A 8 -37.00 35.00 -15.36
N PRO A 9 -35.70 35.32 -15.37
CA PRO A 9 -34.72 34.46 -16.01
C PRO A 9 -34.63 33.15 -15.22
N ILE A 10 -34.80 32.03 -15.92
CA ILE A 10 -34.54 30.68 -15.41
C ILE A 10 -33.07 30.66 -14.96
N ALA A 11 -32.87 30.60 -13.64
CA ALA A 11 -31.56 30.48 -13.04
C ALA A 11 -30.91 29.18 -13.50
N CYS A 12 -29.86 29.30 -14.32
CA CYS A 12 -28.98 28.22 -14.70
C CYS A 12 -28.20 27.79 -13.45
N LEU A 13 -28.70 26.80 -12.70
CA LEU A 13 -27.99 26.21 -11.58
C LEU A 13 -26.96 25.22 -12.12
N ALA A 14 -25.85 25.74 -12.63
CA ALA A 14 -24.65 24.97 -12.87
C ALA A 14 -24.08 24.57 -11.50
N GLY A 15 -24.51 23.41 -11.00
CA GLY A 15 -23.88 22.76 -9.86
C GLY A 15 -22.47 22.34 -10.25
N ALA A 16 -21.50 23.23 -10.04
CA ALA A 16 -20.09 22.88 -10.11
C ALA A 16 -19.80 21.91 -8.97
N LEU A 17 -19.92 20.61 -9.26
CA LEU A 17 -19.41 19.55 -8.41
C LEU A 17 -17.89 19.66 -8.43
N SER A 18 -17.33 20.39 -7.46
CA SER A 18 -15.90 20.50 -7.26
C SER A 18 -15.34 19.12 -6.99
N LEU A 19 -14.77 18.47 -8.01
CA LEU A 19 -13.88 17.32 -7.84
C LEU A 19 -12.62 17.84 -7.12
N THR A 20 -12.68 17.92 -5.79
CA THR A 20 -11.46 18.01 -4.98
C THR A 20 -10.84 16.63 -4.95
N GLY A 21 -10.16 16.25 -6.05
CA GLY A 21 -9.25 15.12 -6.04
C GLY A 21 -8.06 15.47 -5.14
N ALA A 22 -7.77 14.63 -4.15
CA ALA A 22 -6.49 14.72 -3.47
C ALA A 22 -5.37 14.47 -4.48
N PHE A 23 -4.38 15.36 -4.55
CA PHE A 23 -3.17 15.08 -5.30
C PHE A 23 -2.41 13.97 -4.58
N ALA A 24 -2.40 12.77 -5.15
CA ALA A 24 -1.56 11.69 -4.67
C ALA A 24 -0.10 12.03 -4.99
N SER A 25 0.72 12.28 -3.97
CA SER A 25 2.17 12.39 -4.13
C SER A 25 2.78 11.02 -3.92
N ALA A 26 3.42 10.49 -4.97
CA ALA A 26 4.36 9.40 -4.82
C ALA A 26 5.57 9.87 -4.00
N THR A 27 6.09 9.00 -3.12
CA THR A 27 7.30 9.25 -2.34
C THR A 27 8.21 8.03 -2.48
N ASN A 28 9.50 8.27 -2.67
CA ASN A 28 10.50 7.21 -2.65
C ASN A 28 10.83 6.86 -1.20
N VAL A 29 10.82 5.55 -0.91
CA VAL A 29 11.20 5.03 0.41
C VAL A 29 12.39 4.09 0.21
N GLU A 30 13.50 4.41 0.86
CA GLU A 30 14.67 3.53 0.93
C GLU A 30 14.62 2.72 2.21
N ILE A 31 14.72 1.40 2.09
CA ILE A 31 14.75 0.46 3.22
C ILE A 31 16.07 -0.28 3.17
N THR A 32 16.83 -0.17 4.27
CA THR A 32 18.03 -0.95 4.50
C THR A 32 17.75 -1.96 5.61
N PHE A 33 18.13 -3.21 5.38
CA PHE A 33 18.07 -4.27 6.38
C PHE A 33 19.48 -4.82 6.61
N GLU A 34 19.87 -4.95 7.87
CA GLU A 34 21.18 -5.45 8.28
C GLU A 34 21.01 -6.64 9.22
N ASN A 35 21.69 -7.75 8.90
CA ASN A 35 21.74 -8.92 9.78
C ASN A 35 22.97 -8.83 10.69
N PHE A 36 22.75 -8.63 11.99
CA PHE A 36 23.81 -8.59 13.00
C PHE A 36 24.22 -9.97 13.53
N SER A 37 23.84 -11.06 12.84
CA SER A 37 24.27 -12.40 13.24
C SER A 37 25.78 -12.57 13.07
N SER A 38 26.40 -13.36 13.95
CA SER A 38 27.81 -13.73 13.80
C SER A 38 28.03 -14.55 12.52
N ALA A 39 29.27 -14.65 12.06
CA ALA A 39 29.61 -15.57 10.97
C ALA A 39 29.14 -17.01 11.29
N GLY A 40 28.42 -17.63 10.35
CA GLY A 40 27.77 -18.94 10.57
C GLY A 40 26.51 -18.90 11.43
N GLY A 41 25.99 -17.70 11.74
CA GLY A 41 24.76 -17.50 12.47
C GLY A 41 23.51 -17.73 11.63
N VAL A 42 22.36 -17.26 12.14
CA VAL A 42 21.06 -17.49 11.51
C VAL A 42 20.95 -16.72 10.19
N TRP A 43 20.49 -17.43 9.17
CA TRP A 43 20.09 -16.88 7.90
C TRP A 43 18.66 -16.36 8.01
N ASN A 44 18.39 -15.20 7.42
CA ASN A 44 17.03 -14.69 7.36
C ASN A 44 16.28 -15.38 6.23
N THR A 45 15.01 -15.70 6.48
CA THR A 45 14.06 -15.92 5.39
C THR A 45 13.91 -14.64 4.56
N PRO A 46 13.36 -14.70 3.34
CA PRO A 46 13.13 -13.49 2.55
C PRO A 46 12.35 -12.45 3.37
N LEU A 47 12.86 -11.22 3.43
CA LEU A 47 12.18 -10.14 4.12
C LEU A 47 11.11 -9.55 3.21
N PHE A 48 9.85 -9.75 3.57
CA PHE A 48 8.70 -9.16 2.90
C PHE A 48 8.42 -7.75 3.41
N LEU A 49 8.19 -6.83 2.48
CA LEU A 49 7.82 -5.44 2.76
C LEU A 49 6.49 -5.16 2.07
N GLY A 50 5.48 -4.73 2.84
CA GLY A 50 4.16 -4.35 2.35
C GLY A 50 3.84 -2.89 2.65
N PHE A 51 3.49 -2.13 1.64
CA PHE A 51 3.02 -0.74 1.76
C PHE A 51 1.55 -0.69 1.35
N HIS A 52 0.67 -0.35 2.29
CA HIS A 52 -0.78 -0.39 2.08
C HIS A 52 -1.47 0.75 2.83
N ASN A 53 -2.76 0.94 2.56
CA ASN A 53 -3.59 2.01 3.10
C ASN A 53 -4.17 1.72 4.50
N GLY A 54 -3.61 0.72 5.20
CA GLY A 54 -4.11 0.25 6.50
C GLY A 54 -5.28 -0.75 6.45
N SER A 55 -5.76 -1.18 5.27
CA SER A 55 -6.82 -2.20 5.17
C SER A 55 -6.31 -3.65 5.15
N PHE A 56 -5.02 -3.85 5.41
CA PHE A 56 -4.35 -5.14 5.41
C PHE A 56 -3.42 -5.16 6.61
N ASP A 57 -3.44 -6.25 7.36
CA ASP A 57 -2.52 -6.47 8.46
C ASP A 57 -1.73 -7.73 8.14
N THR A 58 -0.40 -7.62 8.20
CA THR A 58 0.47 -8.77 7.93
C THR A 58 0.38 -9.77 9.08
N ALA A 59 0.48 -9.30 10.32
CA ALA A 59 0.32 -10.10 11.52
C ALA A 59 0.04 -9.18 12.72
N ASP A 60 -0.64 -9.71 13.74
CA ASP A 60 -0.86 -9.06 15.02
C ASP A 60 -0.04 -9.75 16.13
N LEU A 61 0.49 -8.97 17.07
CA LEU A 61 1.15 -9.52 18.24
C LEU A 61 0.17 -10.28 19.11
N MET A 62 0.61 -11.41 19.65
CA MET A 62 -0.18 -12.31 20.51
C MET A 62 -1.36 -12.99 19.81
N VAL A 63 -1.45 -12.88 18.48
CA VAL A 63 -2.41 -13.61 17.64
C VAL A 63 -1.66 -14.69 16.87
N ALA A 64 -2.36 -15.79 16.57
CA ALA A 64 -1.79 -16.83 15.71
C ALA A 64 -1.48 -16.25 14.32
N ALA A 65 -0.34 -16.65 13.74
CA ALA A 65 0.03 -16.26 12.40
C ALA A 65 -0.98 -16.80 11.37
N SER A 66 -1.17 -16.09 10.27
CA SER A 66 -1.90 -16.63 9.12
C SER A 66 -1.03 -17.68 8.41
N ALA A 67 -1.65 -18.59 7.67
CA ALA A 67 -0.91 -19.61 6.90
C ALA A 67 0.13 -19.00 5.95
N SER A 68 -0.17 -17.83 5.37
CA SER A 68 0.77 -17.10 4.50
C SER A 68 2.00 -16.58 5.26
N VAL A 69 1.83 -16.16 6.52
CA VAL A 69 2.94 -15.72 7.39
C VAL A 69 3.76 -16.89 7.87
N GLU A 70 3.12 -18.02 8.22
CA GLU A 70 3.82 -19.25 8.59
C GLU A 70 4.73 -19.73 7.45
N LEU A 71 4.25 -19.75 6.21
CA LEU A 71 5.03 -20.19 5.06
C LEU A 71 6.30 -19.36 4.82
N ILE A 72 6.24 -18.03 4.94
CA ILE A 72 7.44 -17.20 4.78
C ILE A 72 8.37 -17.28 6.00
N ALA A 73 7.82 -17.51 7.20
CA ALA A 73 8.61 -17.65 8.43
C ALA A 73 9.33 -19.00 8.52
N GLU A 74 8.71 -20.08 8.04
CA GLU A 74 9.20 -21.45 8.20
C GLU A 74 9.91 -21.97 6.95
N GLU A 75 9.36 -21.71 5.76
CA GLU A 75 9.87 -22.22 4.48
C GLU A 75 10.54 -21.12 3.63
N GLY A 76 10.31 -19.85 3.97
CA GLY A 76 10.71 -18.73 3.13
C GLY A 76 9.89 -18.60 1.84
N ASP A 77 8.75 -19.30 1.75
CA ASP A 77 7.81 -19.15 0.64
C ASP A 77 6.97 -17.88 0.81
N ARG A 78 7.26 -16.91 -0.04
CA ARG A 78 6.62 -15.59 -0.07
C ARG A 78 5.38 -15.51 -0.96
N GLY A 79 5.09 -16.56 -1.73
CA GLY A 79 4.10 -16.53 -2.81
C GLY A 79 2.70 -16.15 -2.33
N ASN A 80 2.26 -16.75 -1.23
CA ASN A 80 0.94 -16.49 -0.67
C ASN A 80 0.83 -15.08 -0.09
N LEU A 81 1.84 -14.61 0.64
CA LEU A 81 1.80 -13.26 1.22
C LEU A 81 1.85 -12.16 0.14
N LEU A 82 2.58 -12.39 -0.96
CA LEU A 82 2.53 -11.50 -2.14
C LEU A 82 1.15 -11.50 -2.81
N ASN A 83 0.47 -12.64 -2.86
CA ASN A 83 -0.89 -12.73 -3.38
C ASN A 83 -1.87 -11.98 -2.48
N ASP A 84 -1.79 -12.18 -1.17
CA ASP A 84 -2.68 -11.56 -0.19
C ASP A 84 -2.63 -10.02 -0.27
N ILE A 85 -1.43 -9.43 -0.28
CA ILE A 85 -1.28 -7.97 -0.38
C ILE A 85 -1.68 -7.43 -1.76
N SER A 86 -1.57 -8.23 -2.83
CA SER A 86 -1.98 -7.79 -4.18
C SER A 86 -3.49 -7.55 -4.29
N MET A 87 -4.28 -8.12 -3.38
CA MET A 87 -5.72 -7.89 -3.30
C MET A 87 -6.07 -6.52 -2.71
N VAL A 88 -5.08 -5.80 -2.15
CA VAL A 88 -5.27 -4.51 -1.49
C VAL A 88 -5.13 -3.37 -2.50
N PRO A 89 -6.17 -2.56 -2.75
CA PRO A 89 -6.10 -1.48 -3.72
C PRO A 89 -4.97 -0.49 -3.44
N GLY A 90 -4.11 -0.28 -4.42
CA GLY A 90 -2.99 0.67 -4.34
C GLY A 90 -1.79 0.19 -3.51
N ALA A 91 -1.83 -1.02 -2.95
CA ALA A 91 -0.71 -1.55 -2.20
C ALA A 91 0.50 -1.83 -3.10
N LYS A 92 1.70 -1.71 -2.51
CA LYS A 92 2.97 -2.12 -3.11
C LYS A 92 3.63 -3.14 -2.21
N SER A 93 4.42 -4.02 -2.80
CA SER A 93 5.25 -4.96 -2.05
C SER A 93 6.65 -5.06 -2.64
N ALA A 94 7.60 -5.42 -1.78
CA ALA A 94 8.97 -5.75 -2.15
C ALA A 94 9.46 -6.92 -1.31
N VAL A 95 10.50 -7.58 -1.84
CA VAL A 95 11.15 -8.69 -1.15
C VAL A 95 12.65 -8.42 -1.17
N LEU A 96 13.26 -8.46 0.01
CA LEU A 96 14.71 -8.44 0.16
C LEU A 96 15.21 -9.87 0.33
N LEU A 97 16.00 -10.33 -0.63
CA LEU A 97 16.68 -11.62 -0.55
C LEU A 97 18.01 -11.44 0.20
N GLY A 98 18.35 -12.41 1.04
CA GLY A 98 19.49 -12.32 1.95
C GLY A 98 20.87 -12.28 1.28
N ASP A 99 20.98 -12.36 -0.04
CA ASP A 99 22.26 -12.40 -0.73
C ASP A 99 22.83 -11.03 -1.14
N ASP A 100 22.00 -10.03 -1.50
CA ASP A 100 22.51 -8.71 -1.97
C ASP A 100 21.55 -7.52 -1.78
N ALA A 101 20.76 -7.48 -0.69
CA ALA A 101 19.60 -6.57 -0.54
C ALA A 101 19.90 -5.05 -0.48
N ARG A 102 20.23 -4.44 -1.62
CA ARG A 102 19.98 -3.02 -1.91
C ARG A 102 18.81 -2.93 -2.90
N SER A 103 17.59 -3.11 -2.42
CA SER A 103 16.40 -2.85 -3.24
C SER A 103 15.89 -1.45 -2.95
N ALA A 104 16.19 -0.51 -3.85
CA ALA A 104 15.50 0.78 -3.88
C ALA A 104 14.10 0.56 -4.47
N LEU A 105 13.04 0.74 -3.67
CA LEU A 105 11.66 0.67 -4.15
C LEU A 105 11.15 2.09 -4.46
N SER A 106 10.98 2.41 -5.75
CA SER A 106 10.21 3.59 -6.18
C SER A 106 8.72 3.28 -6.08
N ILE A 107 8.03 3.90 -5.14
CA ILE A 107 6.58 3.75 -4.97
C ILE A 107 5.90 4.76 -5.89
N GLU A 108 5.60 4.36 -7.13
CA GLU A 108 4.75 5.14 -8.04
C GLU A 108 3.27 4.82 -7.82
N THR A 109 2.50 5.82 -7.39
CA THR A 109 1.03 5.84 -7.41
C THR A 109 0.58 6.40 -8.76
N ARG A 110 -0.18 5.61 -9.53
CA ARG A 110 -0.94 6.10 -10.70
C ARG A 110 -2.36 6.44 -10.28
#